data_AF-A0A1I7U283-F1
#
_entry.id   AF-A0A1I7U283-F1
#
_cell.length_a   1.000
_cell.length_b   1.000
_cell.length_c   1.000
_cell.angle_alpha   90.00
_cell.angle_beta   90.00
_cell.angle_gamma   90.00
#
_symmetry.space_group_name_H-M   'P 1'
#
loop_
_entity.id
_entity.type
_entity.pdbx_description
1 polymer ?
#
loop_
_entity_poly.entity_id
_entity_poly.type
_entity_poly.pdbx_seq_one_letter_code
_entity_poly.pdbx_strand_id
1 'polypeptide(L)'
;MGTKTRYEMVPGTDTFLDLPLSKTIPVGQFPSNRLPTGSQSQLRLALPATQAYSFVSPSNDKVVINTATLDNINQVDEKMKKIYVYDGLDLNSPFVGTLYDYVTSPTLRTSSGNVTTIVNFYGTPTDSYALANDFKSLSQYETYNFIVYSNNVTIPNNFQNGVSNAYTFYCTGSGRSYLTDLSFGKDGHKVDFRTLTPSDNVQFLLEYLATGPFARSLPQMIPGKLFTMITLGPELSFTLSTNGDNWLTPYNGRLGTVFSDSLWSPGALPSYNYTFESTTVMKFTFNFHSVIVKKDGEQARVQVGQPGFQPASVTFNHTVTDPGVRVANGTYLTASYIGDSPLSSSIITFEMWNADGTTNAPASNTTATTPSSMESTTKLGSTVNLIGAFVLLFVKFL
;
A
#
# COMPACT_ATOMS: atom_id res chain seq x y z
N MET A 1 -39.77 3.83 -32.90
CA MET A 1 -38.67 4.48 -32.16
C MET A 1 -37.41 3.69 -32.42
N GLY A 2 -36.56 4.16 -33.32
CA GLY A 2 -35.35 3.43 -33.73
C GLY A 2 -34.21 3.67 -32.75
N THR A 3 -33.65 2.60 -32.19
CA THR A 3 -32.37 2.60 -31.48
C THR A 3 -31.27 2.98 -32.49
N LYS A 4 -30.80 4.23 -32.44
CA LYS A 4 -29.60 4.63 -33.17
C LYS A 4 -28.40 3.96 -32.52
N THR A 5 -27.90 2.88 -33.13
CA THR A 5 -26.60 2.30 -32.77
C THR A 5 -25.53 3.35 -33.05
N ARG A 6 -24.86 3.84 -32.00
CA ARG A 6 -23.70 4.73 -32.14
C ARG A 6 -22.53 3.87 -32.60
N TYR A 7 -21.84 4.34 -33.62
CA TYR A 7 -20.65 3.71 -34.15
C TYR A 7 -19.47 4.66 -33.98
N GLU A 8 -18.34 4.13 -33.53
CA GLU A 8 -17.07 4.86 -33.63
C GLU A 8 -16.32 4.44 -34.88
N MET A 9 -15.79 5.45 -35.58
CA MET A 9 -14.78 5.24 -36.62
C MET A 9 -13.44 5.11 -35.93
N VAL A 10 -12.88 3.91 -35.97
CA VAL A 10 -11.54 3.66 -35.42
C VAL A 10 -10.57 3.52 -36.60
N PRO A 11 -9.48 4.32 -36.68
CA PRO A 11 -8.54 4.25 -37.80
C PRO A 11 -7.81 2.90 -37.83
N GLY A 12 -8.06 2.08 -38.85
CA GLY A 12 -7.30 0.86 -39.08
C GLY A 12 -5.97 1.19 -39.75
N THR A 13 -4.86 0.72 -39.17
CA THR A 13 -3.60 0.62 -39.89
C THR A 13 -3.10 -0.81 -39.78
N ASP A 14 -2.91 -1.49 -40.91
CA ASP A 14 -1.73 -2.32 -41.09
C ASP A 14 -1.46 -2.58 -42.59
N THR A 15 -0.22 -2.28 -42.97
CA THR A 15 0.52 -2.60 -44.20
C THR A 15 0.21 -1.82 -45.49
N PHE A 16 1.31 -1.57 -46.20
CA PHE A 16 1.52 -0.61 -47.29
C PHE A 16 0.48 -0.68 -48.42
N LEU A 17 0.05 0.51 -48.89
CA LEU A 17 -0.83 0.76 -50.03
C LEU A 17 -2.28 0.28 -49.84
N ASP A 18 -3.06 0.97 -49.01
CA ASP A 18 -4.47 1.24 -49.30
C ASP A 18 -5.02 2.33 -48.34
N LEU A 19 -5.97 3.11 -48.85
CA LEU A 19 -6.69 4.18 -48.13
C LEU A 19 -7.28 3.67 -46.80
N PRO A 20 -7.44 4.52 -45.76
CA PRO A 20 -7.88 4.09 -44.44
C PRO A 20 -9.28 3.46 -44.50
N LEU A 21 -9.35 2.14 -44.31
CA LEU A 21 -10.59 1.42 -44.04
C LEU A 21 -11.02 1.76 -42.60
N SER A 22 -11.99 2.67 -42.46
CA SER A 22 -12.64 2.93 -41.18
C SER A 22 -13.43 1.69 -40.75
N LYS A 23 -13.08 1.08 -39.62
CA LYS A 23 -13.88 0.01 -39.01
C LYS A 23 -14.94 0.65 -38.11
N THR A 24 -16.19 0.33 -38.39
CA THR A 24 -17.37 0.87 -37.70
C THR A 24 -17.77 -0.12 -36.61
N ILE A 25 -17.45 0.14 -35.34
CA ILE A 25 -17.73 -0.79 -34.23
C ILE A 25 -19.03 -0.39 -33.53
N PRO A 26 -20.02 -1.30 -33.38
CA PRO A 26 -21.25 -1.02 -32.65
C PRO A 26 -20.96 -0.89 -31.15
N VAL A 27 -21.04 0.34 -30.65
CA VAL A 27 -20.62 0.73 -29.30
C VAL A 27 -21.55 0.16 -28.21
N GLY A 28 -22.82 -0.14 -28.54
CA GLY A 28 -23.87 -0.53 -27.59
C GLY A 28 -23.92 -2.02 -27.18
N GLN A 29 -22.90 -2.84 -27.46
CA GLN A 29 -22.94 -4.31 -27.23
C GLN A 29 -21.81 -4.88 -26.37
N PHE A 30 -20.94 -4.04 -25.81
CA PHE A 30 -19.81 -4.53 -25.02
C PHE A 30 -20.26 -4.84 -23.59
N PRO A 31 -20.16 -6.09 -23.11
CA PRO A 31 -20.32 -6.37 -21.68
C PRO A 31 -19.30 -5.56 -20.89
N SER A 32 -19.76 -4.89 -19.84
CA SER A 32 -18.91 -4.10 -18.95
C SER A 32 -18.70 -4.78 -17.60
N ASN A 33 -17.44 -4.97 -17.24
CA ASN A 33 -17.07 -5.38 -15.88
C ASN A 33 -17.02 -4.15 -14.99
N ARG A 34 -17.77 -4.18 -13.89
CA ARG A 34 -17.77 -3.09 -12.91
C ARG A 34 -16.78 -3.40 -11.80
N LEU A 35 -15.83 -2.50 -11.60
CA LEU A 35 -14.84 -2.55 -10.53
C LEU A 35 -15.06 -1.35 -9.62
N PRO A 36 -15.16 -1.52 -8.29
CA PRO A 36 -15.18 -0.37 -7.40
C PRO A 36 -13.80 0.30 -7.37
N THR A 37 -13.75 1.61 -7.15
CA THR A 37 -12.48 2.31 -6.84
C THR A 37 -11.83 1.72 -5.57
N GLY A 38 -10.53 1.91 -5.42
CA GLY A 38 -9.76 1.40 -4.28
C GLY A 38 -9.12 0.04 -4.55
N SER A 39 -9.04 -0.81 -3.53
CA SER A 39 -8.25 -2.05 -3.53
C SER A 39 -8.72 -3.15 -4.48
N GLN A 40 -9.83 -2.96 -5.20
CA GLN A 40 -10.37 -3.91 -6.17
C GLN A 40 -10.32 -3.39 -7.61
N SER A 41 -9.82 -2.17 -7.81
CA SER A 41 -9.74 -1.53 -9.13
C SER A 41 -8.46 -1.86 -9.90
N GLN A 42 -7.52 -2.62 -9.33
CA GLN A 42 -6.26 -2.96 -10.00
C GLN A 42 -6.59 -3.81 -11.23
N LEU A 43 -6.22 -3.29 -12.39
CA LEU A 43 -6.54 -3.92 -13.66
C LEU A 43 -5.31 -3.96 -14.54
N ARG A 44 -4.89 -5.15 -14.95
CA ARG A 44 -3.91 -5.28 -16.04
C ARG A 44 -4.54 -4.76 -17.32
N LEU A 45 -3.90 -3.82 -18.00
CA LEU A 45 -4.44 -3.17 -19.20
C LEU A 45 -4.30 -4.01 -20.50
N ALA A 46 -4.01 -5.31 -20.38
CA ALA A 46 -4.14 -6.28 -21.46
C ALA A 46 -5.63 -6.63 -21.68
N LEU A 47 -6.43 -5.62 -22.03
CA LEU A 47 -7.89 -5.71 -22.11
C LEU A 47 -8.32 -6.45 -23.39
N PRO A 48 -9.32 -7.35 -23.34
CA PRO A 48 -9.90 -7.95 -24.54
C PRO A 48 -10.57 -6.92 -25.46
N ALA A 49 -10.52 -7.17 -26.77
CA ALA A 49 -11.14 -6.30 -27.78
C ALA A 49 -12.69 -6.24 -27.74
N THR A 50 -13.32 -6.98 -26.83
CA THR A 50 -14.77 -7.19 -26.75
C THR A 50 -15.36 -6.83 -25.39
N GLN A 51 -14.57 -6.20 -24.50
CA GLN A 51 -14.98 -5.95 -23.12
C GLN A 51 -14.66 -4.52 -22.69
N ALA A 52 -15.62 -3.90 -22.01
CA ALA A 52 -15.45 -2.62 -21.33
C ALA A 52 -15.22 -2.84 -19.82
N TYR A 53 -14.59 -1.87 -19.17
CA TYR A 53 -14.36 -1.87 -17.73
C TYR A 53 -14.79 -0.54 -17.15
N SER A 54 -15.74 -0.56 -16.22
CA SER A 54 -16.25 0.63 -15.55
C SER A 54 -15.75 0.68 -14.12
N PHE A 55 -15.05 1.75 -13.76
CA PHE A 55 -14.63 2.05 -12.40
C PHE A 55 -15.71 2.90 -11.73
N VAL A 56 -16.27 2.40 -10.63
CA VAL A 56 -17.41 3.03 -9.93
C VAL A 56 -16.97 3.42 -8.53
N SER A 57 -17.13 4.69 -8.15
CA SER A 57 -16.87 5.13 -6.78
C SER A 57 -17.99 4.67 -5.84
N PRO A 58 -17.73 3.80 -4.85
CA PRO A 58 -18.73 3.40 -3.86
C PRO A 58 -19.15 4.55 -2.95
N SER A 59 -18.27 5.55 -2.76
CA SER A 59 -18.52 6.74 -1.96
C SER A 59 -19.28 7.84 -2.73
N ASN A 60 -19.67 7.56 -3.98
CA ASN A 60 -20.29 8.52 -4.90
C ASN A 60 -19.42 9.77 -5.15
N ASP A 61 -18.10 9.57 -5.19
CA ASP A 61 -17.13 10.62 -5.51
C ASP A 61 -16.64 10.52 -6.96
N LYS A 62 -15.92 11.53 -7.43
CA LYS A 62 -15.30 11.49 -8.77
C LYS A 62 -14.21 10.44 -8.83
N VAL A 63 -14.08 9.80 -9.99
CA VAL A 63 -13.10 8.75 -10.27
C VAL A 63 -11.86 9.36 -10.92
N VAL A 64 -10.71 8.96 -10.42
CA VAL A 64 -9.38 9.22 -11.00
C VAL A 64 -8.76 7.90 -11.38
N ILE A 65 -8.23 7.80 -12.60
CA ILE A 65 -7.49 6.62 -13.07
C ILE A 65 -6.01 6.99 -13.14
N ASN A 66 -5.19 6.25 -12.41
CA ASN A 66 -3.74 6.31 -12.50
C ASN A 66 -3.23 5.02 -13.16
N THR A 67 -2.11 5.10 -13.87
CA THR A 67 -1.50 3.94 -14.52
C THR A 67 -0.03 3.83 -14.17
N ALA A 68 0.51 2.63 -14.36
CA ALA A 68 1.91 2.33 -14.16
C ALA A 68 2.35 1.24 -15.13
N THR A 69 3.52 1.42 -15.75
CA THR A 69 4.17 0.37 -16.55
C THR A 69 4.97 -0.55 -15.64
N LEU A 70 4.78 -1.86 -15.79
CA LEU A 70 5.44 -2.88 -14.97
C LEU A 70 6.97 -2.70 -15.00
N ASP A 71 7.59 -2.62 -13.81
CA ASP A 71 9.04 -2.50 -13.62
C ASP A 71 9.69 -1.28 -14.28
N ASN A 72 8.90 -0.26 -14.67
CA ASN A 72 9.42 0.98 -15.23
C ASN A 72 8.68 2.22 -14.70
N ILE A 73 9.21 2.77 -13.61
CA ILE A 73 8.62 3.92 -12.89
C ILE A 73 8.62 5.23 -13.68
N ASN A 74 9.42 5.34 -14.74
CA ASN A 74 9.59 6.56 -15.53
C ASN A 74 8.88 6.50 -16.89
N GLN A 75 8.25 5.37 -17.22
CA GLN A 75 7.64 5.15 -18.52
C GLN A 75 6.12 5.30 -18.44
N VAL A 76 5.58 6.07 -19.39
CA VAL A 76 4.16 6.05 -19.72
C VAL A 76 4.00 5.28 -21.03
N ASP A 77 3.29 4.15 -20.98
CA ASP A 77 3.08 3.30 -22.15
C ASP A 77 2.20 3.96 -23.22
N GLU A 78 2.81 4.28 -24.37
CA GLU A 78 2.11 4.88 -25.50
C GLU A 78 0.99 4.02 -26.09
N LYS A 79 1.00 2.70 -25.85
CA LYS A 79 -0.09 1.81 -26.30
C LYS A 79 -1.42 2.16 -25.62
N MET A 80 -1.40 2.89 -24.50
CA MET A 80 -2.60 3.44 -23.87
C MET A 80 -3.37 4.44 -24.75
N LYS A 81 -2.77 4.96 -25.84
CA LYS A 81 -3.48 5.73 -26.88
C LYS A 81 -4.57 4.92 -27.59
N LYS A 82 -4.54 3.58 -27.48
CA LYS A 82 -5.57 2.67 -28.01
C LYS A 82 -6.62 2.26 -26.98
N ILE A 83 -6.55 2.81 -25.77
CA ILE A 83 -7.54 2.61 -24.70
C ILE A 83 -8.37 3.88 -24.60
N TYR A 84 -9.66 3.78 -24.87
CA TYR A 84 -10.60 4.89 -24.97
C TYR A 84 -11.32 5.06 -23.63
N VAL A 85 -11.50 6.31 -23.22
CA VAL A 85 -12.11 6.68 -21.93
C VAL A 85 -13.45 7.36 -22.18
N TYR A 86 -14.46 6.93 -21.43
CA TYR A 86 -15.82 7.45 -21.44
C TYR A 86 -16.19 7.92 -20.03
N ASP A 87 -16.71 9.14 -19.95
CA ASP A 87 -17.13 9.76 -18.70
C ASP A 87 -18.56 9.32 -18.33
N GLY A 88 -18.68 8.09 -17.83
CA GLY A 88 -19.93 7.50 -17.41
C GLY A 88 -19.89 5.98 -17.36
N LEU A 89 -21.08 5.38 -17.25
CA LEU A 89 -21.27 3.96 -16.95
C LEU A 89 -20.96 3.01 -18.11
N ASP A 90 -21.01 3.52 -19.34
CA ASP A 90 -20.91 2.71 -20.54
C ASP A 90 -20.34 3.51 -21.71
N LEU A 91 -20.28 2.86 -22.86
CA LEU A 91 -19.77 3.47 -24.08
C LEU A 91 -20.78 4.41 -24.78
N ASN A 92 -22.03 4.50 -24.29
CA ASN A 92 -22.97 5.55 -24.73
C ASN A 92 -22.68 6.89 -24.08
N SER A 93 -21.89 6.88 -23.00
CA SER A 93 -21.47 8.07 -22.27
C SER A 93 -20.55 8.95 -23.15
N PRO A 94 -20.29 10.21 -22.75
CA PRO A 94 -19.38 11.09 -23.50
C PRO A 94 -17.96 10.49 -23.58
N PHE A 95 -17.43 10.41 -24.80
CA PHE A 95 -16.01 10.12 -25.02
C PHE A 95 -15.18 11.34 -24.62
N VAL A 96 -14.12 11.12 -23.85
CA VAL A 96 -13.34 12.19 -23.20
C VAL A 96 -11.85 12.12 -23.49
N GLY A 97 -11.42 11.20 -24.36
CA GLY A 97 -10.03 11.04 -24.77
C GLY A 97 -9.52 9.61 -24.56
N THR A 98 -8.22 9.42 -24.76
CA THR A 98 -7.56 8.14 -24.51
C THR A 98 -7.04 8.06 -23.07
N LEU A 99 -6.73 6.86 -22.59
CA LEU A 99 -6.16 6.68 -21.27
C LEU A 99 -4.78 7.32 -21.17
N TYR A 100 -4.03 7.35 -22.28
CA TYR A 100 -2.76 8.09 -22.37
C TYR A 100 -2.99 9.59 -22.10
N ASP A 101 -3.97 10.23 -22.76
CA ASP A 101 -4.28 11.65 -22.55
C ASP A 101 -4.67 11.95 -21.10
N TYR A 102 -5.35 11.01 -20.44
CA TYR A 102 -5.75 11.12 -19.04
C TYR A 102 -4.56 11.18 -18.09
N VAL A 103 -3.56 10.31 -18.29
CA VAL A 103 -2.45 10.15 -17.35
C VAL A 103 -1.26 11.07 -17.65
N THR A 104 -1.15 11.59 -18.88
CA THR A 104 -0.13 12.60 -19.23
C THR A 104 -0.62 14.04 -19.10
N SER A 105 -1.88 14.24 -18.70
CA SER A 105 -2.46 15.57 -18.51
C SER A 105 -1.72 16.32 -17.39
N PRO A 106 -1.36 17.59 -17.57
CA PRO A 106 -0.66 18.38 -16.54
C PRO A 106 -1.54 18.64 -15.31
N THR A 107 -2.86 18.56 -15.49
CA THR A 107 -3.84 18.61 -14.40
C THR A 107 -4.46 17.24 -14.21
N LEU A 108 -4.67 16.84 -12.96
CA LEU A 108 -5.34 15.58 -12.62
C LEU A 108 -6.71 15.51 -13.29
N ARG A 109 -6.92 14.49 -14.12
CA ARG A 109 -8.20 14.26 -14.80
C ARG A 109 -9.13 13.46 -13.89
N THR A 110 -10.36 13.93 -13.77
CA THR A 110 -11.43 13.30 -12.99
C THR A 110 -12.63 13.07 -13.89
N SER A 111 -13.47 12.07 -13.59
CA SER A 111 -14.83 12.02 -14.15
C SER A 111 -15.67 13.22 -13.73
N SER A 112 -16.75 13.48 -14.46
CA SER A 112 -17.79 14.44 -14.04
C SER A 112 -18.67 13.89 -12.92
N GLY A 113 -18.97 12.59 -12.98
CA GLY A 113 -19.75 11.84 -11.99
C GLY A 113 -18.92 10.80 -11.24
N ASN A 114 -19.58 9.74 -10.76
CA ASN A 114 -18.96 8.70 -9.95
C ASN A 114 -18.53 7.44 -10.73
N VAL A 115 -18.49 7.52 -12.07
CA VAL A 115 -18.12 6.38 -12.93
C VAL A 115 -17.24 6.84 -14.08
N THR A 116 -16.21 6.07 -14.40
CA THR A 116 -15.45 6.18 -15.66
C THR A 116 -15.38 4.81 -16.31
N THR A 117 -15.55 4.74 -17.63
CA THR A 117 -15.45 3.49 -18.39
C THR A 117 -14.27 3.53 -19.35
N ILE A 118 -13.51 2.44 -19.43
CA ILE A 118 -12.44 2.26 -20.42
C ILE A 118 -12.71 1.05 -21.31
N VAL A 119 -12.22 1.11 -22.55
CA VAL A 119 -12.29 0.01 -23.52
C VAL A 119 -11.08 0.04 -24.45
N ASN A 120 -10.59 -1.12 -24.87
CA ASN A 120 -9.57 -1.24 -25.90
C ASN A 120 -10.17 -1.96 -27.10
N PHE A 121 -10.65 -1.23 -28.11
CA PHE A 121 -11.31 -1.83 -29.27
C PHE A 121 -10.42 -2.74 -30.12
N TYR A 122 -9.10 -2.64 -29.94
CA TYR A 122 -8.12 -3.39 -30.71
C TYR A 122 -7.52 -4.57 -29.95
N GLY A 123 -7.80 -4.70 -28.65
CA GLY A 123 -7.16 -5.69 -27.80
C GLY A 123 -5.63 -5.60 -27.80
N THR A 124 -5.07 -4.41 -28.09
CA THR A 124 -3.61 -4.26 -28.15
C THR A 124 -3.03 -4.50 -26.76
N PRO A 125 -2.12 -5.48 -26.60
CA PRO A 125 -1.58 -5.83 -25.30
C PRO A 125 -0.66 -4.71 -24.77
N THR A 126 -0.76 -4.44 -23.47
CA THR A 126 0.07 -3.49 -22.75
C THR A 126 0.66 -4.18 -21.52
N ASP A 127 1.85 -3.74 -21.11
CA ASP A 127 2.49 -4.19 -19.85
C ASP A 127 2.15 -3.26 -18.68
N SER A 128 1.15 -2.41 -18.87
CA SER A 128 0.70 -1.44 -17.89
C SER A 128 -0.51 -1.95 -17.10
N TYR A 129 -0.66 -1.37 -15.91
CA TYR A 129 -1.81 -1.57 -15.05
C TYR A 129 -2.49 -0.24 -14.80
N ALA A 130 -3.79 -0.28 -14.52
CA ALA A 130 -4.56 0.83 -14.02
C ALA A 130 -4.96 0.58 -12.57
N LEU A 131 -5.11 1.68 -11.83
CA LEU A 131 -5.69 1.74 -10.51
C LEU A 131 -6.63 2.95 -10.45
N ALA A 132 -7.86 2.75 -10.01
CA ALA A 132 -8.84 3.82 -9.89
C ALA A 132 -9.08 4.18 -8.42
N ASN A 133 -9.10 5.46 -8.12
CA ASN A 133 -9.33 5.99 -6.78
C ASN A 133 -10.44 7.04 -6.79
N ASP A 134 -11.02 7.26 -5.61
CA ASP A 134 -11.87 8.41 -5.32
C ASP A 134 -11.01 9.68 -5.28
N PHE A 135 -11.45 10.73 -5.96
CA PHE A 135 -10.72 11.98 -6.09
C PHE A 135 -10.40 12.62 -4.73
N LYS A 136 -11.36 12.67 -3.81
CA LYS A 136 -11.20 13.25 -2.47
C LYS A 136 -10.10 12.57 -1.67
N SER A 137 -9.95 11.26 -1.84
CA SER A 137 -8.91 10.47 -1.19
C SER A 137 -7.52 10.84 -1.68
N LEU A 138 -7.39 11.32 -2.92
CA LEU A 138 -6.14 11.77 -3.52
C LEU A 138 -5.87 13.27 -3.33
N SER A 139 -6.91 14.09 -3.28
CA SER A 139 -6.79 15.57 -3.30
C SER A 139 -6.09 16.19 -2.09
N GLN A 140 -5.82 15.40 -1.05
CA GLN A 140 -5.05 15.80 0.13
C GLN A 140 -3.53 15.70 -0.07
N TYR A 141 -3.07 15.00 -1.11
CA TYR A 141 -1.67 14.89 -1.47
C TYR A 141 -1.33 15.87 -2.58
N GLU A 142 -0.11 16.41 -2.56
CA GLU A 142 0.39 17.23 -3.65
C GLU A 142 0.67 16.38 -4.89
N THR A 143 1.19 15.16 -4.68
CA THR A 143 1.36 14.19 -5.77
C THR A 143 0.87 12.80 -5.36
N TYR A 144 0.35 12.06 -6.34
CA TYR A 144 -0.02 10.67 -6.20
C TYR A 144 0.60 9.84 -7.33
N ASN A 145 1.22 8.73 -6.96
CA ASN A 145 1.89 7.84 -7.90
C ASN A 145 1.39 6.41 -7.69
N PHE A 146 1.07 5.75 -8.80
CA PHE A 146 0.86 4.30 -8.82
C PHE A 146 2.12 3.64 -9.35
N ILE A 147 2.64 2.63 -8.65
CA ILE A 147 3.89 1.95 -8.98
C ILE A 147 3.63 0.46 -9.01
N VAL A 148 4.04 -0.19 -10.11
CA VAL A 148 3.86 -1.62 -10.30
C VAL A 148 5.20 -2.26 -10.59
N TYR A 149 5.50 -3.33 -9.85
CA TYR A 149 6.77 -4.03 -9.97
C TYR A 149 6.59 -5.54 -9.79
N SER A 150 7.54 -6.31 -10.31
CA SER A 150 7.65 -7.76 -10.09
C SER A 150 8.91 -8.14 -9.32
N ASN A 151 9.92 -7.26 -9.31
CA ASN A 151 11.21 -7.44 -8.65
C ASN A 151 11.55 -6.20 -7.78
N ASN A 152 12.82 -5.90 -7.57
CA ASN A 152 13.21 -4.74 -6.79
C ASN A 152 12.86 -3.44 -7.51
N VAL A 153 12.25 -2.50 -6.78
CA VAL A 153 11.96 -1.14 -7.27
C VAL A 153 12.62 -0.13 -6.33
N THR A 154 13.30 0.86 -6.91
CA THR A 154 13.92 1.97 -6.18
C THR A 154 13.30 3.27 -6.63
N ILE A 155 12.81 4.05 -5.68
CA ILE A 155 12.33 5.40 -5.91
C ILE A 155 13.45 6.37 -5.51
N PRO A 156 13.96 7.19 -6.45
CA PRO A 156 15.06 8.10 -6.17
C PRO A 156 14.59 9.37 -5.44
N ASN A 157 15.52 10.05 -4.75
CA ASN A 157 15.27 11.26 -3.94
C ASN A 157 14.53 12.38 -4.70
N ASN A 158 14.68 12.47 -6.01
CA ASN A 158 14.11 13.52 -6.86
C ASN A 158 12.91 13.03 -7.70
N PHE A 159 12.27 11.92 -7.32
CA PHE A 159 11.15 11.38 -8.08
C PHE A 159 9.92 12.31 -8.04
N GLN A 160 9.67 12.95 -6.90
CA GLN A 160 8.64 13.99 -6.75
C GLN A 160 9.14 15.10 -5.83
N ASN A 161 8.70 16.33 -6.09
CA ASN A 161 9.10 17.52 -5.33
C ASN A 161 8.02 18.00 -4.35
N GLY A 162 6.90 17.29 -4.25
CA GLY A 162 5.81 17.66 -3.35
C GLY A 162 6.18 17.47 -1.88
N VAL A 163 5.60 18.27 -1.00
CA VAL A 163 5.77 18.17 0.45
C VAL A 163 4.99 16.98 1.00
N SER A 164 3.83 16.66 0.42
CA SER A 164 3.01 15.51 0.81
C SER A 164 2.75 14.64 -0.42
N ASN A 165 3.40 13.47 -0.49
CA ASN A 165 3.28 12.56 -1.63
C ASN A 165 2.68 11.23 -1.17
N ALA A 166 1.90 10.60 -2.04
CA ALA A 166 1.39 9.26 -1.84
C ALA A 166 1.83 8.33 -2.98
N TYR A 167 2.27 7.13 -2.60
CA TYR A 167 2.73 6.09 -3.50
C TYR A 167 1.94 4.82 -3.21
N THR A 168 1.07 4.41 -4.12
CA THR A 168 0.46 3.07 -4.04
C THR A 168 1.29 2.09 -4.83
N PHE A 169 1.71 1.03 -4.17
CA PHE A 169 2.54 -0.03 -4.73
C PHE A 169 1.69 -1.24 -5.03
N TYR A 170 1.92 -1.87 -6.18
CA TYR A 170 1.36 -3.17 -6.53
C TYR A 170 2.45 -4.14 -6.98
N CYS A 171 2.75 -5.12 -6.13
CA CYS A 171 3.70 -6.18 -6.40
C CYS A 171 3.02 -7.35 -7.13
N THR A 172 3.42 -7.58 -8.38
CA THR A 172 2.89 -8.67 -9.21
C THR A 172 3.61 -10.00 -8.94
N GLY A 173 4.88 -9.94 -8.54
CA GLY A 173 5.75 -11.11 -8.36
C GLY A 173 5.68 -11.79 -6.99
N SER A 174 5.24 -11.09 -5.95
CA SER A 174 5.24 -11.61 -4.57
C SER A 174 4.04 -11.13 -3.77
N GLY A 175 3.62 -11.92 -2.77
CA GLY A 175 2.64 -11.55 -1.76
C GLY A 175 3.16 -10.59 -0.69
N ARG A 176 4.48 -10.32 -0.70
CA ARG A 176 5.19 -9.58 0.33
C ARG A 176 6.22 -8.67 -0.31
N SER A 177 6.50 -7.58 0.39
CA SER A 177 7.51 -6.61 -0.01
C SER A 177 8.42 -6.32 1.17
N TYR A 178 9.67 -6.00 0.93
CA TYR A 178 10.63 -5.64 1.97
C TYR A 178 11.14 -4.24 1.71
N LEU A 179 10.88 -3.31 2.63
CA LEU A 179 11.57 -2.04 2.65
C LEU A 179 13.01 -2.32 3.05
N THR A 180 13.93 -2.19 2.10
CA THR A 180 15.35 -2.57 2.27
C THR A 180 16.28 -1.38 2.40
N ASP A 181 15.89 -0.26 1.81
CA ASP A 181 16.56 1.04 1.93
C ASP A 181 15.50 2.12 2.18
N LEU A 182 15.85 3.07 3.03
CA LEU A 182 15.09 4.29 3.29
C LEU A 182 16.10 5.38 3.62
N SER A 183 16.07 6.48 2.89
CA SER A 183 16.93 7.63 3.12
C SER A 183 16.08 8.89 3.10
N PHE A 184 16.22 9.67 4.16
CA PHE A 184 15.67 11.03 4.23
C PHE A 184 16.77 11.98 3.76
N GLY A 185 16.48 12.72 2.70
CA GLY A 185 17.23 13.91 2.31
C GLY A 185 17.08 15.03 3.33
N LYS A 186 17.59 16.21 3.00
CA LYS A 186 17.69 17.31 3.97
C LYS A 186 16.31 17.76 4.48
N ASP A 187 15.33 17.74 3.58
CA ASP A 187 13.97 18.22 3.84
C ASP A 187 12.96 17.06 3.97
N GLY A 188 13.44 15.82 4.08
CA GLY A 188 12.62 14.65 4.38
C GLY A 188 12.30 14.55 5.88
N HIS A 189 11.05 14.26 6.23
CA HIS A 189 10.60 14.29 7.62
C HIS A 189 10.00 12.97 8.11
N LYS A 190 9.07 12.40 7.34
CA LYS A 190 8.28 11.26 7.78
C LYS A 190 7.87 10.36 6.62
N VAL A 191 7.78 9.07 6.90
CA VAL A 191 7.15 8.08 6.03
C VAL A 191 6.16 7.24 6.83
N ASP A 192 4.94 7.15 6.33
CA ASP A 192 3.89 6.32 6.87
C ASP A 192 3.49 5.24 5.87
N PHE A 193 3.31 4.01 6.34
CA PHE A 193 2.71 2.94 5.53
C PHE A 193 1.32 2.63 6.04
N ARG A 194 0.38 2.60 5.11
CA ARG A 194 -0.97 2.10 5.29
C ARG A 194 -1.24 0.96 4.35
N THR A 195 -2.25 0.18 4.67
CA THR A 195 -2.71 -0.92 3.83
C THR A 195 -3.42 -0.37 2.59
N LEU A 196 -3.49 -1.16 1.52
CA LEU A 196 -4.32 -0.88 0.33
C LEU A 196 -4.09 0.51 -0.30
N THR A 197 -5.14 1.13 -0.86
CA THR A 197 -5.08 2.43 -1.55
C THR A 197 -5.64 3.56 -0.68
N PRO A 198 -5.44 4.84 -1.06
CA PRO A 198 -6.04 5.97 -0.36
C PRO A 198 -7.58 5.98 -0.33
N SER A 199 -8.24 5.30 -1.27
CA SER A 199 -9.71 5.22 -1.32
C SER A 199 -10.26 4.23 -0.30
N ASP A 200 -9.43 3.31 0.15
CA ASP A 200 -9.77 2.41 1.24
C ASP A 200 -9.61 3.20 2.56
N ASN A 201 -10.63 3.22 3.43
CA ASN A 201 -10.56 3.91 4.72
C ASN A 201 -9.76 3.07 5.73
N VAL A 202 -8.44 3.22 5.75
CA VAL A 202 -7.52 2.26 6.40
C VAL A 202 -6.48 2.89 7.33
N GLN A 203 -5.99 2.06 8.25
CA GLN A 203 -5.08 2.43 9.34
C GLN A 203 -3.61 2.45 8.89
N PHE A 204 -2.84 3.34 9.51
CA PHE A 204 -1.37 3.32 9.44
C PHE A 204 -0.82 2.19 10.32
N LEU A 205 0.12 1.41 9.78
CA LEU A 205 0.71 0.26 10.46
C LEU A 205 2.22 0.38 10.68
N LEU A 206 2.91 1.19 9.87
CA LEU A 206 4.32 1.52 10.06
C LEU A 206 4.52 3.01 9.93
N GLU A 207 5.43 3.53 10.75
CA GLU A 207 5.82 4.93 10.76
C GLU A 207 7.34 5.01 10.93
N TYR A 208 7.97 5.88 10.14
CA TYR A 208 9.38 6.21 10.24
C TYR A 208 9.56 7.73 10.24
N LEU A 209 10.34 8.22 11.20
CA LEU A 209 10.72 9.63 11.31
C LEU A 209 12.19 9.78 10.91
N ALA A 210 12.52 10.86 10.22
CA ALA A 210 13.89 11.18 9.82
C ALA A 210 14.86 11.25 11.02
N THR A 211 14.36 11.69 12.18
CA THR A 211 15.12 11.77 13.45
C THR A 211 15.14 10.46 14.23
N GLY A 212 14.40 9.44 13.78
CA GLY A 212 14.23 8.17 14.46
C GLY A 212 15.29 7.14 14.10
N PRO A 213 15.31 5.99 14.81
CA PRO A 213 16.23 4.89 14.54
C PRO A 213 15.77 4.01 13.34
N PHE A 214 15.21 4.60 12.28
CA PHE A 214 14.56 3.84 11.19
C PHE A 214 15.52 2.87 10.49
N ALA A 215 16.81 3.20 10.38
CA ALA A 215 17.82 2.33 9.77
C ALA A 215 17.95 0.99 10.52
N ARG A 216 17.71 0.98 11.84
CA ARG A 216 17.70 -0.23 12.67
C ARG A 216 16.46 -1.11 12.43
N SER A 217 15.45 -0.59 11.76
CA SER A 217 14.24 -1.34 11.40
C SER A 217 14.34 -1.98 10.01
N LEU A 218 15.45 -1.75 9.28
CA LEU A 218 15.62 -2.26 7.92
C LEU A 218 16.43 -3.58 7.90
N PRO A 219 16.10 -4.51 6.97
CA PRO A 219 14.89 -4.47 6.15
C PRO A 219 13.62 -4.66 7.02
N GLN A 220 12.47 -4.14 6.57
CA GLN A 220 11.16 -4.37 7.19
C GLN A 220 10.21 -5.04 6.17
N MET A 221 9.61 -6.16 6.55
CA MET A 221 8.61 -6.83 5.72
C MET A 221 7.24 -6.14 5.82
N ILE A 222 6.58 -6.04 4.67
CA ILE A 222 5.22 -5.55 4.45
C ILE A 222 4.43 -6.70 3.82
N PRO A 223 3.53 -7.37 4.57
CA PRO A 223 2.81 -8.54 4.06
C PRO A 223 1.59 -8.13 3.23
N GLY A 224 1.83 -7.58 2.05
CA GLY A 224 0.75 -7.28 1.11
C GLY A 224 1.26 -7.02 -0.29
N LYS A 225 0.45 -7.39 -1.29
CA LYS A 225 0.71 -7.04 -2.69
C LYS A 225 0.41 -5.59 -2.98
N LEU A 226 -0.57 -5.01 -2.27
CA LEU A 226 -1.07 -3.67 -2.49
C LEU A 226 -1.04 -2.90 -1.17
N PHE A 227 -0.30 -1.79 -1.15
CA PHE A 227 -0.22 -0.91 0.00
C PHE A 227 0.16 0.49 -0.43
N THR A 228 -0.01 1.46 0.46
CA THR A 228 0.32 2.86 0.17
C THR A 228 1.30 3.39 1.18
N MET A 229 2.35 4.01 0.67
CA MET A 229 3.30 4.80 1.44
C MET A 229 2.97 6.28 1.27
N ILE A 230 2.93 7.02 2.37
CA ILE A 230 2.75 8.48 2.38
C ILE A 230 4.04 9.08 2.91
N THR A 231 4.53 10.10 2.23
CA THR A 231 5.78 10.79 2.58
C THR A 231 5.49 12.23 2.95
N LEU A 232 6.20 12.72 3.95
CA LEU A 232 6.23 14.13 4.32
C LEU A 232 7.66 14.66 4.12
N GLY A 233 7.77 15.71 3.31
CA GLY A 233 9.02 16.31 2.88
C GLY A 233 9.42 15.87 1.46
N PRO A 234 10.00 16.77 0.65
CA PRO A 234 10.69 16.38 -0.58
C PRO A 234 11.99 15.65 -0.23
N GLU A 235 12.64 15.03 -1.22
CA GLU A 235 13.93 14.33 -1.03
C GLU A 235 13.84 13.05 -0.19
N LEU A 236 13.09 12.06 -0.68
CA LEU A 236 13.05 10.72 -0.07
C LEU A 236 13.43 9.66 -1.11
N SER A 237 14.35 8.77 -0.75
CA SER A 237 14.67 7.58 -1.54
C SER A 237 14.42 6.33 -0.75
N PHE A 238 13.93 5.31 -1.42
CA PHE A 238 13.67 4.03 -0.79
C PHE A 238 13.65 2.91 -1.82
N THR A 239 13.95 1.70 -1.35
CA THR A 239 13.95 0.50 -2.16
C THR A 239 13.02 -0.55 -1.56
N LEU A 240 12.10 -1.04 -2.38
CA LEU A 240 11.29 -2.21 -2.09
C LEU A 240 11.87 -3.41 -2.83
N SER A 241 12.05 -4.51 -2.11
CA SER A 241 12.51 -5.79 -2.64
C SER A 241 11.41 -6.83 -2.54
N THR A 242 11.35 -7.76 -3.50
CA THR A 242 10.50 -8.96 -3.40
C THR A 242 11.20 -10.11 -2.68
N ASN A 243 12.53 -10.01 -2.52
CA ASN A 243 13.36 -10.95 -1.80
C ASN A 243 13.68 -10.45 -0.38
N GLY A 244 13.59 -11.35 0.59
CA GLY A 244 13.71 -11.04 2.02
C GLY A 244 14.97 -11.60 2.67
N ASP A 245 16.04 -11.84 1.89
CA ASP A 245 17.14 -12.76 2.23
C ASP A 245 17.84 -12.48 3.57
N ASN A 246 17.73 -11.27 4.12
CA ASN A 246 18.28 -10.90 5.42
C ASN A 246 17.24 -10.31 6.41
N TRP A 247 15.94 -10.38 6.11
CA TRP A 247 14.90 -9.91 7.04
C TRP A 247 14.84 -10.75 8.32
N LEU A 248 15.05 -12.06 8.19
CA LEU A 248 15.10 -12.96 9.34
C LEU A 248 16.46 -13.00 10.03
N THR A 249 17.45 -12.23 9.56
CA THR A 249 18.80 -12.22 10.14
C THR A 249 18.88 -11.24 11.30
N PRO A 250 19.09 -11.70 12.55
CA PRO A 250 19.33 -10.81 13.67
C PRO A 250 20.63 -10.02 13.49
N TYR A 251 20.64 -8.79 14.00
CA TYR A 251 21.86 -7.99 14.15
C TYR A 251 21.74 -7.10 15.37
N ASN A 252 22.88 -6.57 15.83
CA ASN A 252 22.93 -5.78 17.05
C ASN A 252 22.14 -4.46 16.90
N GLY A 253 21.16 -4.26 17.77
CA GLY A 253 20.25 -3.13 17.73
C GLY A 253 19.07 -3.31 16.75
N ARG A 254 18.84 -4.47 16.12
CA ARG A 254 17.72 -4.63 15.18
C ARG A 254 16.38 -4.32 15.84
N LEU A 255 15.55 -3.54 15.15
CA LEU A 255 14.15 -3.26 15.45
C LEU A 255 13.28 -3.88 14.35
N GLY A 256 11.99 -4.07 14.63
CA GLY A 256 11.04 -4.41 13.59
C GLY A 256 9.68 -4.81 14.11
N THR A 257 8.79 -5.05 13.17
CA THR A 257 7.42 -5.48 13.43
C THR A 257 7.07 -6.70 12.58
N VAL A 258 6.35 -7.64 13.15
CA VAL A 258 5.71 -8.76 12.45
C VAL A 258 4.22 -8.50 12.43
N PHE A 259 3.62 -8.62 11.25
CA PHE A 259 2.18 -8.48 11.06
C PHE A 259 1.59 -9.80 10.56
N SER A 260 0.36 -10.07 10.95
CA SER A 260 -0.51 -11.00 10.21
C SER A 260 -0.86 -10.44 8.83
N ASP A 261 -0.84 -11.30 7.80
CA ASP A 261 -1.20 -10.94 6.41
C ASP A 261 -2.66 -10.42 6.31
N SER A 262 -3.55 -10.90 7.20
CA SER A 262 -4.95 -10.44 7.32
C SER A 262 -5.12 -8.95 7.61
N LEU A 263 -4.10 -8.29 8.20
CA LEU A 263 -4.13 -6.85 8.42
C LEU A 263 -3.96 -6.06 7.12
N TRP A 264 -3.21 -6.61 6.17
CA TRP A 264 -2.75 -5.90 4.97
C TRP A 264 -3.53 -6.28 3.71
N SER A 265 -4.14 -7.47 3.71
CA SER A 265 -4.84 -8.02 2.53
C SER A 265 -6.24 -8.50 2.92
N PRO A 266 -7.32 -7.92 2.36
CA PRO A 266 -8.69 -8.37 2.60
C PRO A 266 -8.87 -9.86 2.32
N GLY A 267 -9.44 -10.58 3.29
CA GLY A 267 -9.70 -12.02 3.18
C GLY A 267 -8.49 -12.92 3.37
N ALA A 268 -7.28 -12.38 3.57
CA ALA A 268 -6.12 -13.20 3.89
C ALA A 268 -6.23 -13.81 5.28
N LEU A 269 -5.66 -15.00 5.46
CA LEU A 269 -5.58 -15.65 6.76
C LEU A 269 -4.48 -14.99 7.61
N PRO A 270 -4.61 -14.99 8.94
CA PRO A 270 -3.66 -14.33 9.83
C PRO A 270 -2.36 -15.10 10.04
N SER A 271 -2.27 -16.33 9.51
CA SER A 271 -1.26 -17.31 9.85
C SER A 271 0.13 -16.96 9.31
N TYR A 272 1.13 -17.09 10.16
CA TYR A 272 2.55 -16.97 9.80
C TYR A 272 3.43 -17.74 10.78
N ASN A 273 4.67 -18.00 10.38
CA ASN A 273 5.70 -18.56 11.23
C ASN A 273 7.07 -18.04 10.77
N TYR A 274 7.66 -17.14 11.56
CA TYR A 274 8.93 -16.49 11.25
C TYR A 274 9.93 -16.78 12.36
N THR A 275 11.11 -17.25 12.00
CA THR A 275 12.19 -17.50 12.95
C THR A 275 13.38 -16.62 12.60
N PHE A 276 13.77 -15.80 13.56
CA PHE A 276 14.97 -14.99 13.54
C PHE A 276 16.09 -15.78 14.21
N GLU A 277 17.12 -16.19 13.47
CA GLU A 277 18.18 -17.08 13.96
C GLU A 277 19.56 -16.41 13.95
N SER A 278 20.27 -16.48 15.08
CA SER A 278 21.61 -15.96 15.28
C SER A 278 22.59 -17.07 15.65
N THR A 279 23.85 -16.91 15.27
CA THR A 279 24.95 -17.79 15.69
C THR A 279 25.44 -17.49 17.10
N THR A 280 25.08 -16.33 17.66
CA THR A 280 25.46 -15.90 19.00
C THR A 280 24.22 -15.67 19.86
N VAL A 281 24.37 -15.74 21.18
CA VAL A 281 23.27 -15.44 22.10
C VAL A 281 22.92 -13.95 22.02
N MET A 282 21.65 -13.67 21.79
CA MET A 282 21.08 -12.34 21.73
C MET A 282 20.04 -12.15 22.82
N LYS A 283 19.90 -10.91 23.27
CA LYS A 283 18.79 -10.42 24.07
C LYS A 283 17.66 -10.02 23.12
N PHE A 284 16.56 -10.77 23.17
CA PHE A 284 15.33 -10.44 22.46
C PHE A 284 14.37 -9.73 23.40
N THR A 285 13.89 -8.57 22.99
CA THR A 285 12.83 -7.80 23.65
C THR A 285 11.66 -7.73 22.69
N PHE A 286 10.45 -8.07 23.13
CA PHE A 286 9.27 -8.08 22.25
C PHE A 286 7.99 -7.70 22.99
N ASN A 287 7.00 -7.22 22.24
CA ASN A 287 5.65 -6.94 22.74
C ASN A 287 4.61 -7.37 21.70
N PHE A 288 3.45 -7.84 22.18
CA PHE A 288 2.27 -8.05 21.35
C PHE A 288 1.45 -6.78 21.35
N HIS A 289 1.67 -5.89 20.39
CA HIS A 289 0.93 -4.63 20.34
C HIS A 289 -0.57 -4.88 20.22
N SER A 290 -0.95 -5.84 19.37
CA SER A 290 -2.32 -6.30 19.24
C SER A 290 -2.36 -7.78 18.90
N VAL A 291 -3.30 -8.50 19.49
CA VAL A 291 -3.70 -9.86 19.10
C VAL A 291 -5.22 -9.85 19.07
N ILE A 292 -5.80 -10.19 17.92
CA ILE A 292 -7.24 -10.33 17.73
C ILE A 292 -7.51 -11.79 17.38
N VAL A 293 -8.25 -12.47 18.27
CA VAL A 293 -8.71 -13.85 18.09
C VAL A 293 -10.22 -13.84 17.87
N LYS A 294 -10.67 -14.41 16.75
CA LYS A 294 -12.09 -14.46 16.37
C LYS A 294 -12.67 -15.87 16.35
N LYS A 295 -11.82 -16.89 16.41
CA LYS A 295 -12.24 -18.28 16.38
C LYS A 295 -11.48 -19.13 17.39
N ASP A 296 -12.15 -20.12 17.94
CA ASP A 296 -11.55 -21.04 18.91
C ASP A 296 -10.42 -21.86 18.27
N GLY A 297 -9.35 -22.07 19.05
CA GLY A 297 -8.15 -22.79 18.61
C GLY A 297 -7.10 -21.92 17.93
N GLU A 298 -7.40 -20.64 17.64
CA GLU A 298 -6.40 -19.70 17.15
C GLU A 298 -5.48 -19.22 18.28
N GLN A 299 -4.22 -18.93 17.92
CA GLN A 299 -3.25 -18.41 18.89
C GLN A 299 -2.11 -17.63 18.23
N ALA A 300 -1.69 -16.56 18.88
CA ALA A 300 -0.44 -15.86 18.63
C ALA A 300 0.62 -16.37 19.62
N ARG A 301 1.84 -16.62 19.16
CA ARG A 301 2.92 -17.17 19.98
C ARG A 301 4.27 -16.58 19.62
N VAL A 302 5.04 -16.21 20.64
CA VAL A 302 6.47 -15.90 20.52
C VAL A 302 7.26 -16.86 21.39
N GLN A 303 8.32 -17.42 20.82
CA GLN A 303 9.28 -18.29 21.50
C GLN A 303 10.68 -17.71 21.38
N VAL A 304 11.45 -17.74 22.46
CA VAL A 304 12.88 -17.44 22.46
C VAL A 304 13.60 -18.63 23.04
N GLY A 305 14.63 -19.12 22.36
CA GLY A 305 15.32 -20.32 22.80
C GLY A 305 16.73 -20.45 22.27
N GLN A 306 17.33 -21.58 22.62
CA GLN A 306 18.65 -22.01 22.18
C GLN A 306 18.60 -23.53 21.92
N PRO A 307 19.26 -24.05 20.88
CA PRO A 307 19.33 -25.49 20.62
C PRO A 307 19.74 -26.28 21.86
N GLY A 308 18.99 -27.35 22.16
CA GLY A 308 19.22 -28.22 23.32
C GLY A 308 18.55 -27.77 24.63
N PHE A 309 17.86 -26.63 24.65
CA PHE A 309 17.16 -26.10 25.82
C PHE A 309 15.67 -25.88 25.54
N GLN A 310 14.83 -25.98 26.58
CA GLN A 310 13.41 -25.65 26.47
C GLN A 310 13.25 -24.14 26.24
N PRO A 311 12.55 -23.69 25.18
CA PRO A 311 12.39 -22.28 24.90
C PRO A 311 11.44 -21.60 25.89
N ALA A 312 11.74 -20.33 26.21
CA ALA A 312 10.77 -19.43 26.82
C ALA A 312 9.66 -19.15 25.80
N SER A 313 8.40 -19.20 26.22
CA SER A 313 7.25 -19.07 25.32
C SER A 313 6.19 -18.17 25.94
N VAL A 314 5.61 -17.31 25.13
CA VAL A 314 4.41 -16.53 25.45
C VAL A 314 3.37 -16.81 24.38
N THR A 315 2.15 -17.17 24.80
CA THR A 315 1.05 -17.52 23.90
C THR A 315 -0.21 -16.77 24.33
N PHE A 316 -0.92 -16.20 23.36
CA PHE A 316 -2.25 -15.64 23.55
C PHE A 316 -3.23 -16.37 22.63
N ASN A 317 -4.24 -16.98 23.25
CA ASN A 317 -5.36 -17.65 22.58
C ASN A 317 -6.68 -16.86 22.72
N HIS A 318 -6.57 -15.58 23.09
CA HIS A 318 -7.67 -14.64 23.24
C HIS A 318 -7.20 -13.26 22.79
N THR A 319 -8.16 -12.36 22.55
CA THR A 319 -7.86 -10.99 22.14
C THR A 319 -7.18 -10.22 23.28
N VAL A 320 -6.03 -9.61 22.99
CA VAL A 320 -5.28 -8.75 23.92
C VAL A 320 -4.69 -7.55 23.18
N THR A 321 -4.51 -6.45 23.92
CA THR A 321 -3.85 -5.24 23.43
C THR A 321 -2.78 -4.85 24.43
N ASP A 322 -1.55 -4.66 23.96
CA ASP A 322 -0.38 -4.25 24.75
C ASP A 322 -0.27 -4.91 26.14
N PRO A 323 -0.16 -6.26 26.24
CA PRO A 323 -0.04 -6.97 27.52
C PRO A 323 1.33 -6.80 28.21
N GLY A 324 2.13 -5.85 27.74
CA GLY A 324 3.44 -5.48 28.25
C GLY A 324 4.60 -6.19 27.55
N VAL A 325 5.78 -5.58 27.72
CA VAL A 325 7.05 -6.03 27.14
C VAL A 325 7.53 -7.33 27.78
N ARG A 326 8.20 -8.18 27.01
CA ARG A 326 8.86 -9.42 27.44
C ARG A 326 10.31 -9.40 26.97
N VAL A 327 11.18 -10.03 27.76
CA VAL A 327 12.63 -10.09 27.49
C VAL A 327 13.11 -11.50 27.74
N ALA A 328 13.90 -12.04 26.82
CA ALA A 328 14.56 -13.33 26.97
C ALA A 328 15.87 -13.36 26.18
N ASN A 329 16.81 -14.20 26.62
CA ASN A 329 18.06 -14.45 25.90
C ASN A 329 17.97 -15.78 25.16
N GLY A 330 18.49 -15.84 23.95
CA GLY A 330 18.52 -17.06 23.15
C GLY A 330 19.33 -16.87 21.87
N THR A 331 19.43 -17.91 21.05
CA THR A 331 20.00 -17.83 19.70
C THR A 331 18.92 -17.70 18.63
N TYR A 332 17.64 -17.82 19.00
CA TYR A 332 16.54 -17.54 18.07
C TYR A 332 15.33 -16.92 18.75
N LEU A 333 14.51 -16.23 17.94
CA LEU A 333 13.15 -15.83 18.25
C LEU A 333 12.21 -16.33 17.15
N THR A 334 11.19 -17.10 17.52
CA THR A 334 10.12 -17.52 16.60
C THR A 334 8.84 -16.76 16.93
N ALA A 335 8.31 -15.99 15.99
CA ALA A 335 7.00 -15.37 16.05
C ALA A 335 6.04 -16.11 15.13
N SER A 336 4.87 -16.49 15.64
CA SER A 336 3.88 -17.23 14.87
C SER A 336 2.45 -16.83 15.23
N TYR A 337 1.57 -16.97 14.25
CA TYR A 337 0.14 -16.96 14.45
C TYR A 337 -0.44 -18.19 13.76
N ILE A 338 -1.30 -18.91 14.47
CA ILE A 338 -2.07 -20.03 13.92
C ILE A 338 -3.53 -19.59 13.94
N GLY A 339 -4.16 -19.50 12.77
CA GLY A 339 -5.59 -19.27 12.68
C GLY A 339 -6.14 -19.25 11.27
N ASP A 340 -7.46 -19.34 11.18
CA ASP A 340 -8.21 -19.54 9.95
C ASP A 340 -9.36 -18.53 9.76
N SER A 341 -9.49 -17.55 10.65
CA SER A 341 -10.39 -16.42 10.49
C SER A 341 -9.69 -15.21 9.86
N PRO A 342 -10.16 -14.68 8.73
CA PRO A 342 -9.61 -13.46 8.12
C PRO A 342 -9.85 -12.19 8.95
N LEU A 343 -10.68 -12.28 10.01
CA LEU A 343 -10.94 -11.18 10.95
C LEU A 343 -10.00 -11.22 12.17
N SER A 344 -9.17 -12.24 12.28
CA SER A 344 -8.14 -12.37 13.31
C SER A 344 -6.84 -11.74 12.84
N SER A 345 -5.96 -11.37 13.77
CA SER A 345 -4.69 -10.73 13.44
C SER A 345 -3.73 -10.66 14.62
N SER A 346 -2.48 -10.33 14.34
CA SER A 346 -1.51 -9.92 15.36
C SER A 346 -0.52 -8.88 14.82
N ILE A 347 -0.02 -8.05 15.73
CA ILE A 347 1.07 -7.10 15.54
C ILE A 347 2.06 -7.34 16.67
N ILE A 348 3.28 -7.76 16.32
CA ILE A 348 4.34 -8.07 17.27
C ILE A 348 5.54 -7.18 16.96
N THR A 349 5.95 -6.35 17.91
CA THR A 349 7.18 -5.56 17.79
C THR A 349 8.33 -6.27 18.48
N PHE A 350 9.54 -6.10 17.95
CA PHE A 350 10.74 -6.70 18.53
C PHE A 350 11.95 -5.77 18.46
N GLU A 351 12.87 -5.99 19.39
CA GLU A 351 14.20 -5.41 19.46
C GLU A 351 15.21 -6.51 19.81
N MET A 352 16.38 -6.47 19.18
CA MET A 352 17.44 -7.47 19.34
C MET A 352 18.78 -6.80 19.64
N TRP A 353 19.45 -7.25 20.69
CA TRP A 353 20.79 -6.82 21.06
C TRP A 353 21.68 -8.03 21.29
N ASN A 354 22.98 -7.88 21.12
CA ASN A 354 23.92 -8.89 21.59
C ASN A 354 23.78 -9.06 23.11
N ALA A 355 23.79 -10.30 23.59
CA ALA A 355 23.63 -10.57 25.02
C ALA A 355 24.86 -10.14 25.85
N ASP A 356 26.00 -9.90 25.21
CA ASP A 356 27.24 -9.43 25.81
C ASP A 356 27.23 -7.93 26.20
N GLY A 357 26.15 -7.21 25.86
CA GLY A 357 26.00 -5.79 26.18
C GLY A 357 26.71 -4.84 25.21
N THR A 358 27.22 -5.33 24.08
CA THR A 358 27.80 -4.47 23.04
C THR A 358 26.71 -3.58 22.41
N THR A 359 26.98 -2.28 22.28
CA THR A 359 26.00 -1.28 21.80
C THR A 359 26.27 -0.75 20.40
N ASN A 360 27.26 -1.30 19.69
CA ASN A 360 27.57 -0.91 18.31
C ASN A 360 26.43 -1.35 17.39
N ALA A 361 25.51 -0.43 17.09
CA ALA A 361 24.42 -0.61 16.14
C ALA A 361 24.80 -0.02 14.76
N PRO A 362 24.14 -0.41 13.66
CA PRO A 362 24.28 0.29 12.38
C PRO A 362 24.03 1.78 12.58
N ALA A 363 24.92 2.62 12.05
CA ALA A 363 24.77 4.07 12.12
C ALA A 363 23.47 4.49 11.41
N SER A 364 22.59 5.21 12.10
CA SER A 364 21.62 6.07 11.41
C SER A 364 22.44 7.17 10.74
N ASN A 365 22.31 7.32 9.42
CA ASN A 365 22.80 8.51 8.72
C ASN A 365 21.91 9.70 9.08
N THR A 366 21.99 10.18 10.33
CA THR A 366 21.40 11.45 10.73
C THR A 366 22.33 12.56 10.28
N THR A 367 21.99 13.23 9.18
CA THR A 367 22.58 14.53 8.89
C THR A 367 22.06 15.49 9.95
N ALA A 368 22.88 15.79 10.96
CA ALA A 368 22.52 16.72 12.02
C ALA A 368 22.39 18.14 11.42
N THR A 369 21.15 18.61 11.25
CA THR A 369 20.88 20.04 11.07
C THR A 369 20.53 20.64 12.43
N THR A 370 21.44 21.49 12.90
CA THR A 370 21.25 22.36 14.07
C THR A 370 19.90 23.07 13.97
N PRO A 371 19.02 23.04 14.99
CA PRO A 371 17.77 23.76 14.93
C PRO A 371 18.06 25.26 15.02
N SER A 372 17.91 25.98 13.89
CA SER A 372 17.65 27.41 13.94
C SER A 372 16.25 27.59 14.53
N SER A 373 16.19 28.29 15.66
CA SER A 373 14.99 28.69 16.41
C SER A 373 13.72 28.81 15.54
N MET A 374 12.76 27.91 15.76
CA MET A 374 11.38 28.18 15.37
C MET A 374 10.79 29.20 16.34
N GLU A 375 10.53 30.41 15.85
CA GLU A 375 9.70 31.37 16.57
C GLU A 375 8.28 30.82 16.67
N SER A 376 7.85 30.60 17.91
CA SER A 376 6.48 30.27 18.26
C SER A 376 5.63 31.54 18.22
N THR A 377 4.73 31.66 17.24
CA THR A 377 3.60 32.58 17.36
C THR A 377 2.45 31.86 18.04
N THR A 378 2.32 32.12 19.33
CA THR A 378 1.13 31.82 20.14
C THR A 378 -0.11 32.53 19.59
N LYS A 379 -1.22 31.80 19.46
CA LYS A 379 -2.55 32.40 19.69
C LYS A 379 -3.34 31.52 20.65
N LEU A 380 -3.51 32.07 21.85
CA LEU A 380 -4.32 31.56 22.96
C LEU A 380 -5.77 31.30 22.52
N GLY A 381 -6.36 30.20 23.01
CA GLY A 381 -7.77 29.89 22.83
C GLY A 381 -8.27 28.69 23.65
N SER A 382 -8.29 28.85 24.97
CA SER A 382 -9.09 28.13 25.99
C SER A 382 -9.13 26.59 26.03
N THR A 383 -8.61 26.07 27.15
CA THR A 383 -8.85 24.78 27.79
C THR A 383 -10.32 24.43 28.02
N VAL A 384 -10.73 23.18 27.71
CA VAL A 384 -11.58 22.34 28.60
C VAL A 384 -11.28 20.85 28.32
N ASN A 385 -10.84 20.11 29.34
CA ASN A 385 -10.78 18.64 29.35
C ASN A 385 -12.19 18.05 29.35
N LEU A 386 -12.46 16.98 28.60
CA LEU A 386 -13.60 16.11 28.89
C LEU A 386 -13.22 14.63 28.78
N ILE A 387 -13.12 14.03 29.96
CA ILE A 387 -13.22 12.59 30.23
C ILE A 387 -14.68 12.19 29.97
N GLY A 388 -14.93 11.28 29.03
CA GLY A 388 -16.27 10.77 28.73
C GLY A 388 -16.51 9.40 29.35
N ALA A 389 -17.17 9.38 30.51
CA ALA A 389 -17.75 8.18 31.10
C ALA A 389 -19.08 7.83 30.40
N PHE A 390 -19.26 6.56 30.03
CA PHE A 390 -20.51 6.03 29.50
C PHE A 390 -21.54 5.83 30.62
N VAL A 391 -22.74 6.36 30.45
CA VAL A 391 -23.94 5.97 31.22
C VAL A 391 -25.02 5.55 30.23
N LEU A 392 -25.38 4.27 30.28
CA LEU A 392 -26.57 3.69 29.67
C LEU A 392 -27.81 4.12 30.47
N LEU A 393 -28.86 4.58 29.78
CA LEU A 393 -30.21 4.61 30.35
C LEU A 393 -31.23 4.09 29.34
N PHE A 394 -31.82 2.95 29.66
CA PHE A 394 -33.06 2.44 29.09
C PHE A 394 -34.24 3.25 29.61
N VAL A 395 -35.17 3.65 28.75
CA VAL A 395 -36.55 3.95 29.16
C VAL A 395 -37.53 3.38 28.12
N LYS A 396 -38.30 2.39 28.58
CA LYS A 396 -39.58 1.94 28.00
C LYS A 396 -40.59 3.07 28.10
N PHE A 397 -41.48 3.23 27.13
CA PHE A 397 -42.88 3.53 27.44
C PHE A 397 -43.83 2.81 26.48
N LEU A 398 -44.98 2.44 27.06
CA LEU A 398 -46.16 1.83 26.44
C LEU A 398 -46.63 2.55 25.17
#